data_AF-A0A8T5S3T4-F1
#
_entry.id   AF-A0A8T5S3T4-F1
#
_cell.length_a   1.000
_cell.length_b   1.000
_cell.length_c   1.000
_cell.angle_alpha   90.00
_cell.angle_beta   90.00
_cell.angle_gamma   90.00
#
_symmetry.space_group_name_H-M   'P 1'
#
loop_
_entity.id
_entity.type
_entity.pdbx_description
1 polymer ?
#
loop_
_entity_poly.entity_id
_entity_poly.type
_entity_poly.pdbx_seq_one_letter_code
_entity_poly.pdbx_strand_id
1 'polypeptide(L)'
;MEEYKRFTVSLPEKLYEQFEVFRNKLGVSRSDAIRKAMHTFMISEENISISHGNVVGCITIIMAHEHPDIKQDDHSHDSSHTADHEHDYSSHTMYASVQQTDEILKIDIQHHFFDIIISTMHVHLEYGKCLEIIAVSGPYNRVKTLRDRLQRLKSVLSVGFFIIDKGSTHKLEKEEK
;
A
#
# COMPACT_ATOMS: atom_id res chain seq x y z
N MET A 1 11.18 26.00 16.17
CA MET A 1 10.43 26.68 15.08
C MET A 1 10.93 26.14 13.75
N GLU A 2 10.06 25.71 12.83
CA GLU A 2 10.53 25.43 11.45
C GLU A 2 10.57 26.77 10.76
N GLU A 3 11.67 27.03 10.09
CA GLU A 3 11.88 28.20 9.28
C GLU A 3 11.13 27.99 7.94
N TYR A 4 10.01 28.67 7.75
CA TYR A 4 9.29 28.62 6.48
C TYR A 4 9.95 29.55 5.48
N LYS A 5 10.49 28.99 4.39
CA LYS A 5 10.98 29.77 3.25
C LYS A 5 9.84 30.09 2.30
N ARG A 6 9.66 31.38 2.02
CA ARG A 6 8.70 31.88 1.02
C ARG A 6 9.41 32.01 -0.31
N PHE A 7 8.78 31.53 -1.37
CA PHE A 7 9.26 31.66 -2.73
C PHE A 7 8.09 32.00 -3.65
N THR A 8 8.39 32.64 -4.77
CA THR A 8 7.40 33.05 -5.78
C THR A 8 7.57 32.18 -7.01
N VAL A 9 6.46 31.72 -7.59
CA VAL A 9 6.44 30.91 -8.81
C VAL A 9 5.65 31.64 -9.87
N SER A 10 6.21 31.73 -11.08
CA SER A 10 5.52 32.25 -12.25
C SER A 10 4.82 31.11 -12.99
N LEU A 11 3.52 31.26 -13.24
CA LEU A 11 2.70 30.27 -13.94
C LEU A 11 1.99 30.95 -15.13
N PRO A 12 1.82 30.27 -16.28
CA PRO A 12 0.94 30.75 -17.34
C PRO A 12 -0.49 30.99 -16.82
N GLU A 13 -1.14 32.05 -17.28
CA GLU A 13 -2.47 32.48 -16.81
C GLU A 13 -3.51 31.35 -16.85
N LYS A 14 -3.59 30.62 -17.97
CA LYS A 14 -4.49 29.46 -18.13
C LYS A 14 -4.24 28.36 -17.10
N LEU A 15 -2.97 28.08 -16.77
CA LEU A 15 -2.62 27.04 -15.79
C LEU A 15 -2.98 27.48 -14.38
N TYR A 16 -2.77 28.76 -14.06
CA TYR A 16 -3.18 29.35 -12.78
C TYR A 16 -4.69 29.24 -12.56
N GLU A 17 -5.50 29.58 -13.58
CA GLU A 17 -6.95 29.46 -13.51
C GLU A 17 -7.40 28.00 -13.29
N GLN A 18 -6.82 27.05 -14.04
CA GLN A 18 -7.07 25.63 -13.87
C GLN A 18 -6.72 25.15 -12.45
N PHE A 19 -5.58 25.61 -11.92
CA PHE A 19 -5.14 25.28 -10.58
C PHE A 19 -6.08 25.84 -9.50
N GLU A 20 -6.53 27.10 -9.62
CA GLU A 20 -7.45 27.69 -8.65
C GLU A 20 -8.81 27.00 -8.64
N VAL A 21 -9.35 26.61 -9.81
CA VAL A 21 -10.59 25.82 -9.90
C VAL A 21 -10.41 24.46 -9.23
N PHE A 22 -9.32 23.75 -9.54
CA PHE A 22 -8.99 22.46 -8.94
C PHE A 22 -8.86 22.54 -7.42
N ARG A 23 -8.08 23.52 -6.94
CA ARG A 23 -7.83 23.74 -5.53
C ARG A 23 -9.11 24.06 -4.75
N ASN A 24 -9.98 24.92 -5.30
CA ASN A 24 -11.25 25.29 -4.67
C ASN A 24 -12.21 24.10 -4.58
N LYS A 25 -12.24 23.22 -5.60
CA LYS A 25 -13.01 21.96 -5.54
C LYS A 25 -12.57 21.05 -4.39
N LEU A 26 -11.27 21.06 -4.06
CA LEU A 26 -10.69 20.28 -2.97
C LEU A 26 -10.79 20.95 -1.60
N GLY A 27 -11.19 22.22 -1.52
CA GLY A 27 -11.31 22.96 -0.25
C GLY A 27 -9.99 23.22 0.47
N VAL A 28 -8.86 23.16 -0.23
CA VAL A 28 -7.51 23.30 0.36
C VAL A 28 -6.90 24.69 0.11
N SER A 29 -5.97 25.13 0.96
CA SER A 29 -5.26 26.41 0.75
C SER A 29 -4.25 26.35 -0.40
N ARG A 30 -3.91 27.50 -1.01
CA ARG A 30 -2.90 27.56 -2.11
C ARG A 30 -1.58 26.96 -1.68
N SER A 31 -1.09 27.35 -0.50
CA SER A 31 0.15 26.83 0.04
C SER A 31 0.08 25.33 0.35
N ASP A 32 -1.07 24.80 0.79
CA ASP A 32 -1.22 23.36 1.00
C ASP A 32 -1.24 22.57 -0.31
N ALA A 33 -2.00 23.04 -1.30
CA ALA A 33 -2.06 22.41 -2.62
C ALA A 33 -0.71 22.42 -3.34
N ILE A 34 0.01 23.56 -3.32
CA ILE A 34 1.36 23.66 -3.90
C ILE A 34 2.33 22.77 -3.14
N ARG A 35 2.30 22.76 -1.80
CA ARG A 35 3.17 21.89 -0.99
C ARG A 35 2.91 20.41 -1.30
N LYS A 36 1.65 19.99 -1.36
CA LYS A 36 1.28 18.62 -1.75
C LYS A 36 1.73 18.29 -3.16
N ALA A 37 1.51 19.18 -4.13
CA ALA A 37 1.96 18.99 -5.50
C ALA A 37 3.48 18.86 -5.58
N MET A 38 4.23 19.68 -4.83
CA MET A 38 5.69 19.58 -4.74
C MET A 38 6.12 18.25 -4.12
N HIS A 39 5.54 17.84 -2.98
CA HIS A 39 5.86 16.55 -2.39
C HIS A 39 5.54 15.39 -3.33
N THR A 40 4.37 15.38 -3.96
CA THR A 40 3.97 14.36 -4.94
C THR A 40 4.91 14.35 -6.14
N PHE A 41 5.26 15.52 -6.68
CA PHE A 41 6.15 15.66 -7.82
C PHE A 41 7.58 15.21 -7.48
N MET A 42 8.10 15.57 -6.31
CA MET A 42 9.41 15.11 -5.82
C MET A 42 9.43 13.60 -5.61
N ILE A 43 8.34 13.03 -5.06
CA ILE A 43 8.18 11.58 -4.90
C ILE A 43 8.10 10.88 -6.27
N SER A 44 7.49 11.51 -7.28
CA SER A 44 7.36 10.95 -8.62
C SER A 44 8.61 11.10 -9.50
N GLU A 45 9.37 12.19 -9.37
CA GLU A 45 10.52 12.51 -10.22
C GLU A 45 11.87 12.04 -9.66
N GLU A 46 12.03 11.88 -8.34
CA GLU A 46 13.37 11.71 -7.79
C GLU A 46 13.64 10.35 -7.11
N ASN A 47 14.52 9.61 -7.79
CA ASN A 47 15.57 8.78 -7.22
C ASN A 47 16.60 9.59 -6.39
N ILE A 48 16.22 10.76 -5.84
CA ILE A 48 17.08 11.72 -5.16
C ILE A 48 16.37 12.17 -3.86
N SER A 49 16.80 11.54 -2.77
CA SER A 49 17.21 12.19 -1.53
C SER A 49 16.33 13.23 -0.80
N ILE A 50 15.02 13.04 -0.59
CA ILE A 50 14.31 13.73 0.52
C ILE A 50 13.37 12.79 1.30
N SER A 51 13.99 11.91 2.10
CA SER A 51 13.91 11.99 3.56
C SER A 51 15.01 11.09 4.13
N HIS A 52 16.01 11.67 4.79
CA HIS A 52 17.02 10.91 5.55
C HIS A 52 16.44 10.39 6.88
N GLY A 53 15.10 10.30 6.97
CA GLY A 53 14.38 10.14 8.22
C GLY A 53 13.43 8.95 8.22
N ASN A 54 12.89 8.69 9.40
CA ASN A 54 11.81 7.74 9.57
C ASN A 54 10.51 8.38 9.10
N VAL A 55 9.75 7.66 8.29
CA VAL A 55 8.43 8.04 7.82
C VAL A 55 7.37 7.16 8.48
N VAL A 56 6.14 7.66 8.54
CA VAL A 56 4.95 6.88 8.89
C VAL A 56 3.91 7.04 7.80
N GLY A 57 3.09 6.03 7.56
CA GLY A 57 2.11 6.10 6.48
C GLY A 57 1.45 4.78 6.15
N CYS A 58 0.92 4.67 4.94
CA CYS A 58 0.39 3.43 4.41
C CYS A 58 0.72 3.22 2.93
N ILE A 59 0.85 1.95 2.56
CA ILE A 59 0.87 1.47 1.18
C ILE A 59 -0.48 0.83 0.93
N THR A 60 -1.19 1.28 -0.10
CA THR A 60 -2.46 0.70 -0.52
C THR A 60 -2.26 -0.03 -1.82
N ILE A 61 -2.68 -1.29 -1.93
CA ILE A 61 -2.60 -2.05 -3.17
C ILE A 61 -3.97 -2.63 -3.52
N ILE A 62 -4.36 -2.54 -4.79
CA ILE A 62 -5.49 -3.28 -5.34
C ILE A 62 -4.90 -4.44 -6.13
N MET A 63 -5.33 -5.66 -5.83
CA MET A 63 -4.82 -6.88 -6.47
C MET A 63 -5.95 -7.73 -7.02
N ALA A 64 -5.62 -8.54 -8.02
CA ALA A 64 -6.46 -9.65 -8.47
C ALA A 64 -6.04 -10.93 -7.74
N HIS A 65 -6.98 -11.59 -7.06
CA HIS A 65 -6.74 -12.88 -6.40
C HIS A 65 -7.93 -13.81 -6.67
N GLU A 66 -7.67 -15.06 -7.06
CA GLU A 66 -8.73 -16.06 -7.14
C GLU A 66 -8.94 -16.63 -5.74
N HIS A 67 -10.18 -16.52 -5.24
CA HIS A 67 -10.57 -17.34 -4.11
C HIS A 67 -10.62 -18.78 -4.60
N PRO A 68 -9.87 -19.71 -4.00
CA PRO A 68 -10.27 -21.11 -4.12
C PRO A 68 -11.66 -21.14 -3.50
N ASP A 69 -12.69 -21.25 -4.34
CA ASP A 69 -14.00 -21.62 -3.86
C ASP A 69 -13.76 -22.83 -2.97
N ILE A 70 -14.03 -22.68 -1.67
CA ILE A 70 -14.34 -23.84 -0.86
C ILE A 70 -15.58 -24.37 -1.56
N LYS A 71 -15.39 -25.33 -2.47
CA LYS A 71 -16.44 -26.31 -2.71
C LYS A 71 -16.74 -26.81 -1.31
N GLN A 72 -17.84 -26.33 -0.74
CA GLN A 72 -18.54 -27.09 0.28
C GLN A 72 -18.87 -28.38 -0.46
N ASP A 73 -17.97 -29.35 -0.38
CA ASP A 73 -18.41 -30.72 -0.48
C ASP A 73 -19.38 -30.86 0.69
N ASP A 74 -20.68 -30.78 0.40
CA ASP A 74 -21.74 -31.24 1.27
C ASP A 74 -21.53 -32.75 1.45
N HIS A 75 -20.53 -33.11 2.24
CA HIS A 75 -20.37 -34.46 2.74
C HIS A 75 -21.43 -34.63 3.80
N SER A 76 -22.59 -35.13 3.37
CA SER A 76 -23.55 -35.74 4.27
C SER A 76 -22.81 -36.81 5.08
N HIS A 77 -22.61 -36.56 6.36
CA HIS A 77 -22.19 -37.58 7.31
C HIS A 77 -23.30 -38.63 7.41
N ASP A 78 -23.26 -39.66 6.57
CA ASP A 78 -23.85 -40.94 6.91
C ASP A 78 -22.83 -41.74 7.71
N SER A 79 -23.17 -41.96 8.98
CA SER A 79 -22.36 -42.67 9.95
C SER A 79 -22.33 -44.17 9.64
N SER A 80 -21.26 -44.63 9.00
CA SER A 80 -20.80 -46.02 9.16
C SER A 80 -19.28 -46.11 8.99
N HIS A 81 -18.55 -46.07 10.11
CA HIS A 81 -17.12 -46.36 10.13
C HIS A 81 -16.89 -47.87 10.22
N THR A 82 -16.42 -48.48 9.13
CA THR A 82 -15.56 -49.67 9.20
C THR A 82 -14.19 -49.31 8.66
N ALA A 83 -13.16 -49.74 9.39
CA ALA A 83 -11.76 -49.40 9.23
C ALA A 83 -11.20 -49.69 7.83
N ASP A 84 -10.52 -48.70 7.25
CA ASP A 84 -9.15 -48.78 6.70
C ASP A 84 -8.91 -47.51 5.85
N HIS A 85 -8.10 -46.58 6.37
CA HIS A 85 -7.63 -45.43 5.58
C HIS A 85 -6.14 -45.61 5.30
N GLU A 86 -5.81 -46.02 4.07
CA GLU A 86 -4.47 -45.89 3.52
C GLU A 86 -4.20 -44.39 3.24
N HIS A 87 -3.17 -43.83 3.88
CA HIS A 87 -2.68 -42.51 3.56
C HIS A 87 -1.82 -42.58 2.30
N ASP A 88 -2.40 -42.31 1.13
CA ASP A 88 -1.66 -42.14 -0.11
C ASP A 88 -0.88 -40.81 -0.08
N TYR A 89 0.40 -40.87 0.29
CA TYR A 89 1.36 -39.76 0.17
C TYR A 89 1.89 -39.64 -1.26
N SER A 90 1.01 -39.67 -2.26
CA SER A 90 1.39 -39.37 -3.63
C SER A 90 1.65 -37.86 -3.75
N SER A 91 2.93 -37.50 -3.86
CA SER A 91 3.39 -36.14 -4.11
C SER A 91 2.94 -35.69 -5.50
N HIS A 92 1.71 -35.21 -5.59
CA HIS A 92 1.19 -34.61 -6.81
C HIS A 92 1.81 -33.22 -6.98
N THR A 93 2.47 -33.00 -8.12
CA THR A 93 2.92 -31.66 -8.53
C THR A 93 1.69 -30.75 -8.66
N MET A 94 1.58 -29.80 -7.73
CA MET A 94 0.58 -28.74 -7.79
C MET A 94 1.05 -27.64 -8.74
N TYR A 95 0.25 -27.34 -9.78
CA TYR A 95 0.43 -26.13 -10.57
C TYR A 95 -0.23 -24.98 -9.82
N ALA A 96 0.58 -24.08 -9.25
CA ALA A 96 0.07 -22.81 -8.71
C ALA A 96 -0.23 -21.85 -9.86
N SER A 97 -1.41 -21.23 -9.85
CA SER A 97 -1.69 -20.13 -10.79
C SER A 97 -0.73 -18.95 -10.53
N VAL A 98 -0.63 -18.03 -11.49
CA VAL A 98 0.17 -16.81 -11.31
C VAL A 98 -0.33 -16.01 -10.09
N GLN A 99 -1.65 -15.96 -9.87
CA GLN A 99 -2.21 -15.26 -8.70
C GLN A 99 -1.81 -15.95 -7.39
N GLN A 100 -1.87 -17.29 -7.32
CA GLN A 100 -1.49 -18.04 -6.12
C GLN A 100 0.00 -17.89 -5.80
N THR A 101 0.85 -17.86 -6.83
CA THR A 101 2.29 -17.64 -6.67
C THR A 101 2.57 -16.23 -6.14
N ASP A 102 1.89 -15.22 -6.70
CA ASP A 102 2.06 -13.83 -6.25
C ASP A 102 1.55 -13.60 -4.83
N GLU A 103 0.50 -14.29 -4.38
CA GLU A 103 0.06 -14.25 -2.98
C GLU A 103 1.12 -14.80 -2.02
N ILE A 104 1.75 -15.94 -2.36
CA ILE A 104 2.85 -16.51 -1.56
C ILE A 104 4.04 -15.54 -1.53
N LEU A 105 4.41 -15.01 -2.69
CA LEU A 105 5.51 -14.03 -2.80
C LEU A 105 5.20 -12.74 -2.05
N LYS A 106 3.95 -12.29 -2.04
CA LYS A 106 3.52 -11.09 -1.29
C LYS A 106 3.72 -11.29 0.20
N ILE A 107 3.30 -12.44 0.74
CA ILE A 107 3.49 -12.79 2.15
C ILE A 107 4.98 -12.83 2.48
N ASP A 108 5.78 -13.48 1.62
CA ASP A 108 7.23 -13.54 1.80
C ASP A 108 7.87 -12.14 1.78
N ILE A 109 7.49 -11.28 0.83
CA ILE A 109 7.92 -9.88 0.79
C ILE A 109 7.55 -9.20 2.11
N GLN A 110 6.29 -9.24 2.55
CA GLN A 110 5.88 -8.57 3.78
C GLN A 110 6.63 -9.08 5.01
N HIS A 111 6.88 -10.38 5.10
CA HIS A 111 7.66 -10.97 6.18
C HIS A 111 9.10 -10.42 6.23
N HIS A 112 9.74 -10.15 5.08
CA HIS A 112 11.05 -9.52 5.03
C HIS A 112 11.07 -8.04 5.48
N PHE A 113 9.91 -7.41 5.61
CA PHE A 113 9.74 -6.01 6.05
C PHE A 113 8.91 -5.89 7.34
N PHE A 114 8.80 -6.97 8.13
CA PHE A 114 8.02 -6.97 9.38
C PHE A 114 8.47 -5.89 10.38
N ASP A 115 9.73 -5.46 10.31
CA ASP A 115 10.31 -4.43 11.16
C ASP A 115 9.76 -3.02 10.88
N ILE A 116 9.21 -2.79 9.68
CA ILE A 116 8.60 -1.52 9.29
C ILE A 116 7.09 -1.61 9.07
N ILE A 117 6.53 -2.82 8.97
CA ILE A 117 5.08 -3.03 8.83
C ILE A 117 4.46 -3.04 10.22
N ILE A 118 3.55 -2.10 10.48
CA ILE A 118 2.80 -2.02 11.75
C ILE A 118 1.62 -2.98 11.70
N SER A 119 0.88 -2.96 10.60
CA SER A 119 -0.33 -3.77 10.42
C SER A 119 -0.71 -3.83 8.95
N THR A 120 -1.37 -4.93 8.57
CA THR A 120 -1.93 -5.12 7.24
C THR A 120 -3.43 -5.36 7.37
N MET A 121 -4.24 -4.64 6.60
CA MET A 121 -5.68 -4.84 6.47
C MET A 121 -5.99 -5.27 5.05
N HIS A 122 -6.75 -6.36 4.91
CA HIS A 122 -7.11 -6.93 3.62
C HIS A 122 -8.64 -7.00 3.49
N VAL A 123 -9.18 -6.43 2.42
CA VAL A 123 -10.62 -6.30 2.18
C VAL A 123 -10.94 -6.85 0.80
N HIS A 124 -11.88 -7.78 0.72
CA HIS A 124 -12.43 -8.25 -0.55
C HIS A 124 -13.41 -7.21 -1.09
N LEU A 125 -13.18 -6.71 -2.32
CA LEU A 125 -14.03 -5.69 -2.94
C LEU A 125 -15.17 -6.30 -3.77
N GLU A 126 -14.82 -7.24 -4.67
CA GLU A 126 -15.71 -7.94 -5.60
C GLU A 126 -15.03 -9.25 -6.07
N TYR A 127 -15.71 -10.09 -6.87
CA TYR A 127 -15.16 -11.35 -7.41
C TYR A 127 -13.77 -11.16 -8.00
N GLY A 128 -12.79 -11.79 -7.36
CA GLY A 128 -11.43 -11.83 -7.86
C GLY A 128 -10.55 -10.62 -7.51
N LYS A 129 -10.98 -9.67 -6.67
CA LYS A 129 -10.19 -8.47 -6.32
C LYS A 129 -10.14 -8.17 -4.83
N CYS A 130 -8.97 -7.72 -4.37
CA CYS A 130 -8.75 -7.24 -3.01
C CYS A 130 -8.16 -5.86 -2.96
N LEU A 131 -8.51 -5.14 -1.90
CA LEU A 131 -7.83 -3.98 -1.40
C LEU A 131 -7.00 -4.39 -0.19
N GLU A 132 -5.71 -4.13 -0.22
CA GLU A 132 -4.84 -4.33 0.94
C GLU A 132 -4.19 -3.00 1.33
N ILE A 133 -4.24 -2.67 2.62
CA ILE A 133 -3.70 -1.46 3.20
C ILE A 133 -2.66 -1.87 4.24
N ILE A 134 -1.41 -1.50 4.00
CA ILE A 134 -0.26 -1.85 4.83
C ILE A 134 0.21 -0.58 5.53
N ALA A 135 -0.04 -0.48 6.83
CA ALA A 135 0.47 0.60 7.68
C ALA A 135 1.97 0.40 7.93
N VAL A 136 2.76 1.45 7.76
CA VAL A 136 4.22 1.40 7.81
C VAL A 136 4.82 2.50 8.69
N SER A 137 5.90 2.18 9.39
CA SER A 137 6.73 3.13 10.13
C SER A 137 8.17 2.70 10.08
N GLY A 138 9.04 3.49 9.45
CA GLY A 138 10.46 3.16 9.36
C GLY A 138 11.21 4.04 8.39
N PRO A 139 12.46 3.69 8.06
CA PRO A 139 13.29 4.45 7.14
C PRO A 139 12.62 4.55 5.76
N TYR A 140 12.56 5.75 5.17
CA TYR A 140 11.91 5.97 3.87
C TYR A 140 12.39 5.01 2.79
N ASN A 141 13.70 4.81 2.66
CA ASN A 141 14.26 3.91 1.66
C ASN A 141 13.74 2.46 1.82
N ARG A 142 13.53 2.02 3.06
CA ARG A 142 13.02 0.68 3.36
C ARG A 142 11.54 0.56 3.01
N VAL A 143 10.75 1.57 3.38
CA VAL A 143 9.33 1.68 3.03
C VAL A 143 9.12 1.77 1.51
N LYS A 144 9.95 2.57 0.82
CA LYS A 144 9.97 2.69 -0.64
C LYS A 144 10.30 1.34 -1.30
N THR A 145 11.29 0.62 -0.77
CA THR A 145 11.67 -0.71 -1.29
C THR A 145 10.54 -1.72 -1.14
N LEU A 146 9.82 -1.70 -0.01
CA LEU A 146 8.63 -2.53 0.20
C LEU A 146 7.57 -2.25 -0.87
N ARG A 147 7.21 -0.97 -1.06
CA ARG A 147 6.28 -0.54 -2.12
C ARG A 147 6.73 -1.02 -3.50
N ASP A 148 8.00 -0.82 -3.85
CA ASP A 148 8.55 -1.18 -5.17
C ASP A 148 8.54 -2.70 -5.41
N ARG A 149 8.74 -3.51 -4.36
CA ARG A 149 8.64 -4.97 -4.44
C ARG A 149 7.21 -5.44 -4.60
N LEU A 150 6.28 -4.86 -3.84
CA LEU A 150 4.85 -5.15 -3.97
C LEU A 150 4.33 -4.77 -5.37
N GLN A 151 4.69 -3.60 -5.88
CA GLN A 151 4.27 -3.13 -7.20
C GLN A 151 4.72 -4.03 -8.37
N ARG A 152 5.76 -4.84 -8.18
CA ARG A 152 6.28 -5.75 -9.21
C ARG A 152 5.52 -7.07 -9.31
N LEU A 153 4.66 -7.38 -8.34
CA LEU A 153 3.79 -8.55 -8.42
C LEU A 153 2.83 -8.39 -9.59
N LYS A 154 2.66 -9.44 -10.39
CA LYS A 154 1.82 -9.40 -11.61
C LYS A 154 0.34 -9.27 -11.25
N SER A 155 -0.06 -9.74 -10.08
CA SER A 155 -1.43 -9.62 -9.54
C SER A 155 -1.80 -8.20 -9.11
N VAL A 156 -0.84 -7.27 -8.95
CA VAL A 156 -1.11 -5.90 -8.50
C VAL A 156 -1.63 -5.05 -9.65
N LEU A 157 -2.85 -4.53 -9.47
CA LEU A 157 -3.55 -3.67 -10.43
C LEU A 157 -3.28 -2.19 -10.18
N SER A 158 -3.14 -1.79 -8.92
CA SER A 158 -2.92 -0.39 -8.53
C SER A 158 -2.18 -0.28 -7.21
N VAL A 159 -1.36 0.77 -7.07
CA VAL A 159 -0.62 1.10 -5.84
C VAL A 159 -0.83 2.56 -5.47
N GLY A 160 -1.29 2.80 -4.25
CA GLY A 160 -1.29 4.10 -3.57
C GLY A 160 -0.17 4.14 -2.53
N PHE A 161 0.47 5.29 -2.37
CA PHE A 161 1.57 5.48 -1.44
C PHE A 161 1.43 6.80 -0.69
N PHE A 162 1.10 6.71 0.60
CA PHE A 162 0.83 7.86 1.45
C PHE A 162 1.79 7.84 2.62
N ILE A 163 2.74 8.76 2.66
CA ILE A 163 3.76 8.84 3.72
C ILE A 163 3.89 10.27 4.23
N ILE A 164 4.21 10.39 5.51
CA ILE A 164 4.57 11.64 6.18
C ILE A 164 5.88 11.45 6.94
N ASP A 165 6.67 12.51 7.07
CA ASP A 165 7.88 12.49 7.89
C ASP A 165 7.52 12.46 9.38
N LYS A 166 8.13 11.55 10.14
CA LYS A 166 7.95 11.47 11.60
C LYS A 166 8.50 12.72 12.31
N GLY A 167 9.43 13.44 11.69
CA GLY A 167 9.94 14.73 12.19
C GLY A 167 8.93 15.88 12.09
N SER A 168 7.92 15.79 11.22
CA SER A 168 6.91 16.83 11.04
C SER A 168 5.75 16.76 12.03
N THR A 169 5.55 15.62 12.70
CA THR A 169 4.40 15.37 13.60
C THR A 169 4.63 15.86 15.03
N HIS A 170 5.88 16.05 15.47
CA HIS A 170 6.20 16.48 16.84
C HIS A 170 5.79 17.93 17.19
N LYS A 171 5.20 18.66 16.24
CA LYS A 171 4.72 20.04 16.43
C LYS A 171 3.25 20.18 16.74
N LEU A 172 2.43 19.16 16.46
CA LEU A 172 0.97 19.27 16.64
C LEU A 172 0.52 18.99 18.09
N GLU A 173 1.35 18.32 18.91
CA GLU A 173 0.99 17.96 20.30
C GLU A 173 1.40 19.01 21.36
N LYS A 174 2.05 20.12 20.98
CA LYS A 174 2.47 21.17 21.93
C LYS A 174 1.57 22.41 21.94
N GLU A 175 0.47 22.43 21.21
CA GLU A 175 -0.48 23.55 21.19
C GLU A 175 -1.72 23.37 22.11
N GLU A 176 -1.81 22.28 22.88
CA GLU A 176 -2.92 22.03 23.82
C GLU A 176 -2.55 22.14 25.32
N LYS A 177 -1.50 22.89 25.69
CA LYS A 177 -1.23 23.20 27.11
C LYS A 177 -0.86 24.64 27.39
#